data_AF-A0A4V0YFY9-F1
#
_entry.id   AF-A0A4V0YFY9-F1
#
_cell.length_a   1.000
_cell.length_b   1.000
_cell.length_c   1.000
_cell.angle_alpha   90.00
_cell.angle_beta   90.00
_cell.angle_gamma   90.00
#
_symmetry.space_group_name_H-M   'P 1'
#
loop_
_entity.id
_entity.type
_entity.pdbx_description
1 polymer ?
#
loop_
_entity_poly.entity_id
_entity_poly.type
_entity_poly.pdbx_seq_one_letter_code
_entity_poly.pdbx_strand_id
1 'polypeptide(L)' 'MTFAPPRPSETIPTGDEIAAARLWALDHDHQALLAHRFALLTRASWEAQTAADRHLVARHRASLA' A
#
# COMPACT_ATOMS: atom_id res chain seq x y z
N MET A 1 28.27 11.31 15.36
CA MET A 1 26.85 11.09 14.99
C MET A 1 26.82 10.44 13.62
N THR A 2 26.52 9.15 13.55
CA THR A 2 26.55 8.40 12.29
C THR A 2 25.27 8.69 11.52
N PHE A 3 25.38 9.36 10.37
CA PHE A 3 24.28 9.59 9.44
C PHE A 3 23.97 8.25 8.76
N ALA A 4 22.96 7.52 9.26
CA ALA A 4 22.49 6.32 8.59
C ALA A 4 21.91 6.71 7.23
N PRO A 5 22.25 6.01 6.13
CA PRO A 5 21.65 6.28 4.83
C PRO A 5 20.13 6.09 4.94
N PRO A 6 19.32 6.90 4.24
CA PRO A 6 17.88 6.64 4.18
C PRO A 6 17.71 5.21 3.66
N ARG A 7 17.03 4.38 4.46
CA ARG A 7 16.60 3.03 4.02
C ARG A 7 15.90 3.18 2.67
N PRO A 8 16.02 2.18 1.76
CA PRO A 8 15.48 2.28 0.42
C PRO A 8 14.07 2.85 0.50
N SER A 9 13.91 4.00 -0.14
CA SER A 9 12.69 4.75 -0.26
C SER A 9 11.54 3.77 -0.41
N GLU A 10 10.68 3.62 0.61
CA GLU A 10 9.33 3.13 0.36
C GLU A 10 8.70 4.22 -0.50
N THR A 11 8.92 4.10 -1.80
CA THR A 11 8.43 5.07 -2.78
C THR A 11 6.93 5.14 -2.56
N ILE A 12 6.44 6.36 -2.31
CA ILE A 12 5.01 6.62 -2.17
C ILE A 12 4.34 6.01 -3.41
N PRO A 13 3.38 5.08 -3.24
CA PRO A 13 2.75 4.41 -4.37
C PRO A 13 2.11 5.44 -5.29
N THR A 14 2.28 5.27 -6.59
CA THR A 14 1.56 6.11 -7.56
C THR A 14 0.08 5.70 -7.60
N GLY A 15 -0.76 6.60 -8.12
CA GLY A 15 -2.19 6.30 -8.29
C GLY A 15 -2.43 5.06 -9.16
N ASP A 16 -1.61 4.87 -10.21
CA ASP A 16 -1.70 3.71 -11.10
C ASP A 16 -1.28 2.41 -10.40
N GLU A 17 -0.26 2.45 -9.55
CA GLU A 17 0.16 1.30 -8.76
C GLU A 17 -0.92 0.87 -7.77
N ILE A 18 -1.58 1.84 -7.13
CA ILE A 18 -2.73 1.57 -6.24
C ILE A 18 -3.89 0.98 -7.04
N ALA A 19 -4.21 1.52 -8.22
CA ALA A 19 -5.28 1.00 -9.07
C ALA A 19 -5.02 -0.44 -9.51
N ALA A 20 -3.79 -0.75 -9.96
CA ALA A 20 -3.40 -2.10 -10.34
C ALA A 20 -3.46 -3.07 -9.15
N ALA A 21 -2.93 -2.66 -7.99
CA ALA A 21 -2.97 -3.48 -6.78
C ALA A 21 -4.39 -3.73 -6.27
N ARG A 22 -5.29 -2.76 -6.41
CA ARG A 22 -6.72 -2.93 -6.10
C ARG A 22 -7.40 -3.95 -7.00
N LEU A 23 -7.10 -3.92 -8.30
CA LEU A 23 -7.64 -4.89 -9.26
C LEU A 23 -7.13 -6.30 -8.96
N TRP A 24 -5.82 -6.46 -8.79
CA TRP A 24 -5.23 -7.73 -8.40
C TRP A 24 -5.81 -8.27 -7.07
N ALA A 25 -5.99 -7.41 -6.08
CA ALA A 25 -6.51 -7.82 -4.77
C ALA A 25 -7.98 -8.28 -4.80
N LEU A 26 -8.74 -7.97 -5.86
CA LEU A 26 -10.09 -8.52 -6.05
C LEU A 26 -10.08 -10.03 -6.29
N ASP A 27 -9.00 -10.58 -6.83
CA ASP A 27 -8.92 -12.01 -7.17
C ASP A 27 -7.95 -12.77 -6.26
N HIS A 28 -6.98 -12.08 -5.67
CA HIS A 28 -5.86 -12.72 -4.98
C HIS A 28 -5.74 -12.37 -3.50
N ASP A 29 -6.31 -11.24 -3.04
CA ASP A 29 -6.04 -10.74 -1.69
C ASP A 29 -7.14 -9.82 -1.13
N HIS A 30 -8.30 -10.41 -0.89
CA HIS A 30 -9.46 -9.67 -0.36
C HIS A 30 -9.19 -9.01 0.99
N GLN A 31 -8.30 -9.59 1.82
CA GLN A 31 -7.93 -9.03 3.12
C GLN A 31 -7.20 -7.70 2.97
N ALA A 32 -6.19 -7.63 2.08
CA ALA A 32 -5.49 -6.39 1.78
C ALA A 32 -6.43 -5.32 1.20
N LEU A 33 -7.36 -5.73 0.32
CA LEU A 33 -8.35 -4.83 -0.25
C LEU A 33 -9.31 -4.26 0.81
N LEU A 34 -9.78 -5.09 1.75
CA LEU A 34 -10.67 -4.66 2.82
C LEU A 34 -9.96 -3.69 3.77
N ALA A 35 -8.72 -3.96 4.16
CA ALA A 35 -7.93 -3.05 5.00
C ALA A 35 -7.75 -1.67 4.33
N HIS A 36 -7.42 -1.65 3.04
CA HIS A 36 -7.33 -0.43 2.25
C HIS A 36 -8.68 0.32 2.18
N ARG A 37 -9.79 -0.39 1.91
CA ARG A 37 -11.12 0.26 1.87
C ARG A 37 -11.57 0.77 3.23
N PHE A 38 -11.27 0.04 4.31
CA PHE A 38 -11.59 0.47 5.66
C PHE A 38 -10.90 1.78 6.00
N ALA A 39 -9.59 1.89 5.74
CA ALA A 39 -8.82 3.11 5.97
C ALA A 39 -9.40 4.34 5.25
N LEU A 40 -9.88 4.17 4.01
CA LEU A 40 -10.52 5.25 3.24
C LEU A 40 -11.91 5.61 3.77
N LEU A 41 -12.73 4.62 4.15
CA LEU A 41 -14.13 4.84 4.52
C LEU A 41 -14.30 5.36 5.95
N THR A 42 -13.39 5.04 6.87
CA THR A 42 -13.51 5.46 8.28
C THR A 42 -12.95 6.85 8.55
N ARG A 43 -12.62 7.63 7.51
CA ARG A 43 -11.87 8.90 7.66
C ARG A 43 -10.62 8.72 8.52
N ALA A 44 -9.89 7.62 8.31
CA ALA A 44 -8.65 7.39 9.03
C ALA A 44 -7.67 8.56 8.77
N SER A 45 -6.68 8.73 9.65
CA SER A 45 -5.64 9.74 9.44
C SER A 45 -4.98 9.55 8.08
N TRP A 46 -4.44 10.63 7.52
CA TRP A 46 -3.71 10.57 6.26
C TRP A 46 -2.60 9.50 6.30
N GLU A 47 -1.89 9.39 7.44
CA GLU A 47 -0.89 8.35 7.67
C GLU A 47 -1.46 6.93 7.57
N ALA A 48 -2.64 6.68 8.13
CA ALA A 48 -3.29 5.37 8.07
C ALA A 48 -3.74 5.01 6.65
N GLN A 49 -4.21 5.99 5.88
CA GLN A 49 -4.54 5.80 4.46
C GLN A 49 -3.27 5.47 3.66
N THR A 50 -2.21 6.26 3.81
CA THR A 50 -0.93 6.02 3.12
C THR A 50 -0.27 4.71 3.53
N ALA A 51 -0.43 4.27 4.79
CA ALA A 51 0.04 2.96 5.24
C ALA A 51 -0.74 1.82 4.56
N ALA A 52 -2.05 1.98 4.39
CA ALA A 52 -2.88 0.98 3.72
C ALA A 52 -2.58 0.91 2.22
N ASP A 53 -2.34 2.04 1.54
CA ASP A 53 -1.89 2.10 0.14
C ASP A 53 -0.57 1.36 -0.03
N ARG A 54 0.43 1.68 0.83
CA ARG A 54 1.74 1.01 0.81
C ARG A 54 1.62 -0.49 1.04
N HIS A 55 0.80 -0.90 2.01
CA HIS A 55 0.58 -2.30 2.29
C HIS A 55 -0.03 -3.04 1.09
N LEU A 56 -1.06 -2.46 0.47
CA LEU A 56 -1.72 -3.04 -0.70
C LEU A 56 -0.74 -3.21 -1.87
N VAL A 57 0.03 -2.16 -2.20
CA VAL A 57 1.00 -2.20 -3.30
C VAL A 57 2.18 -3.13 -3.00
N ALA A 58 2.64 -3.20 -1.75
CA ALA A 58 3.70 -4.12 -1.36
C ALA A 58 3.31 -5.59 -1.58
N ARG A 59 2.07 -5.97 -1.27
CA ARG A 59 1.56 -7.34 -1.49
C ARG A 59 1.43 -7.67 -2.97
N HIS A 60 0.93 -6.72 -3.76
CA HIS A 60 0.87 -6.88 -5.21
C HIS A 60 2.27 -7.05 -5.81
N ARG A 61 3.25 -6.20 -5.45
CA ARG A 61 4.65 -6.33 -5.92
C ARG A 61 5.27 -7.67 -5.52
N ALA A 62 5.00 -8.15 -4.29
CA ALA A 62 5.49 -9.43 -3.82
C ALA A 62 4.92 -10.63 -4.61
N SER A 63 3.72 -10.51 -5.19
CA SER A 63 3.16 -11.56 -6.05
C SER A 63 3.74 -11.61 -7.47
N LEU A 64 4.46 -10.55 -7.88
CA LEU A 64 5.09 -10.43 -9.19
C LEU A 64 6.57 -10.88 -9.18
N ALA A 65 7.14 -11.09 -8.00
CA ALA A 65 8.52 -11.54 -7.77
C ALA A 65 8.59 -13.06 -7.65
#